data_AF-A0A536EDZ8-F1
#
_entry.id   AF-A0A536EDZ8-F1
#
_cell.length_a   1.000
_cell.length_b   1.000
_cell.length_c   1.000
_cell.angle_alpha   90.00
_cell.angle_beta   90.00
_cell.angle_gamma   90.00
#
_symmetry.space_group_name_H-M   'P 1'
#
loop_
_entity.id
_entity.type
_entity.pdbx_description
1 polymer ?
#
loop_
_entity_poly.entity_id
_entity_poly.type
_entity_poly.pdbx_seq_one_letter_code
_entity_poly.pdbx_strand_id
1 'polypeptide(L)'
;MATLSMVDEWIAANASAGSPGATDEELDAAAADLDIRLPSDYRAMMRRVNGGETEFGDSWIRLWRAGDLAEHNGGYQVREFAPGFTYFGSNGGGEAYA
;
A
#
# COMPACT_ATOMS: atom_id res chain seq x y z
N MET A 1 19.00 9.89 20.01
CA MET A 1 17.71 9.24 19.70
C MET A 1 17.76 8.84 18.25
N ALA A 2 17.61 7.55 17.92
CA ALA A 2 17.49 7.14 16.53
C ALA A 2 16.08 7.55 16.05
N THR A 3 16.00 8.35 14.99
CA THR A 3 14.76 8.57 14.25
C THR A 3 14.34 7.23 13.67
N LEU A 4 13.16 6.72 14.05
CA LEU A 4 12.53 5.63 13.32
C LEU A 4 12.25 6.12 11.89
N SER A 5 12.46 5.26 10.91
CA SER A 5 12.03 5.58 9.55
C SER A 5 10.50 5.60 9.50
N MET A 6 9.91 6.39 8.59
CA MET A 6 8.46 6.39 8.36
C MET A 6 7.92 4.97 8.11
N VAL A 7 8.72 4.11 7.48
CA VAL A 7 8.40 2.70 7.24
C VAL A 7 8.33 1.91 8.55
N ASP A 8 9.23 2.15 9.49
CA ASP A 8 9.21 1.44 10.78
C ASP A 8 8.04 1.89 11.67
N GLU A 9 7.67 3.17 11.62
CA GLU A 9 6.47 3.69 12.30
C GLU A 9 5.19 3.04 11.74
N TRP A 10 5.08 2.96 10.40
CA TRP A 10 3.95 2.29 9.76
C TRP A 10 3.84 0.83 10.21
N ILE A 11 4.98 0.14 10.23
CA ILE A 11 5.05 -1.27 10.61
C ILE A 11 4.70 -1.43 12.09
N ALA A 12 5.19 -0.59 12.97
CA ALA A 12 4.84 -0.63 14.39
C ALA A 12 3.32 -0.43 14.61
N ALA A 13 2.70 0.47 13.86
CA ALA A 13 1.27 0.76 13.96
C ALA A 13 0.37 -0.37 13.42
N ASN A 14 0.85 -1.14 12.42
CA ASN A 14 0.02 -2.09 11.69
C ASN A 14 0.43 -3.56 11.82
N ALA A 15 1.55 -3.88 12.47
CA ALA A 15 2.04 -5.25 12.66
C ALA A 15 1.25 -6.07 13.70
N SER A 16 -0.05 -5.82 13.88
CA SER A 16 -0.88 -6.59 14.81
C SER A 16 -0.79 -8.10 14.49
N ALA A 17 -0.75 -8.92 15.53
CA ALA A 17 -0.18 -10.28 15.57
C ALA A 17 -0.87 -11.37 14.72
N GLY A 18 -1.60 -11.04 13.66
CA GLY A 18 -2.36 -12.01 12.88
C GLY A 18 -2.44 -11.78 11.37
N SER A 19 -2.01 -10.64 10.82
CA SER A 19 -2.03 -10.43 9.36
C SER A 19 -0.63 -10.66 8.81
N PRO A 20 -0.37 -11.76 8.07
CA PRO A 20 0.93 -11.97 7.46
C PRO A 20 1.23 -10.85 6.46
N GLY A 21 2.48 -10.43 6.40
CA GLY A 21 2.95 -9.60 5.30
C GLY A 21 2.72 -10.28 3.94
N ALA A 22 2.71 -9.49 2.88
CA ALA A 22 2.48 -9.95 1.52
C ALA A 22 3.61 -10.92 1.11
N THR A 23 3.21 -12.02 0.50
CA THR A 23 4.11 -12.96 -0.15
C THR A 23 4.69 -12.34 -1.43
N ASP A 24 5.84 -12.84 -1.89
CA ASP A 24 6.39 -12.42 -3.18
C ASP A 24 5.44 -12.75 -4.34
N GLU A 25 4.69 -13.85 -4.25
CA GLU A 25 3.68 -14.24 -5.24
C GLU A 25 2.53 -13.21 -5.32
N GLU A 26 2.00 -12.75 -4.19
CA GLU A 26 0.97 -11.69 -4.16
C GLU A 26 1.50 -10.37 -4.74
N LEU A 27 2.76 -10.02 -4.44
CA LEU A 27 3.38 -8.80 -4.95
C LEU A 27 3.66 -8.88 -6.46
N ASP A 28 4.06 -10.05 -6.95
CA ASP A 28 4.30 -10.29 -8.38
C ASP A 28 2.99 -10.33 -9.16
N ALA A 29 1.94 -10.95 -8.61
CA ALA A 29 0.60 -10.92 -9.19
C ALA A 29 0.07 -9.48 -9.28
N ALA A 30 0.15 -8.72 -8.19
CA ALA A 30 -0.29 -7.32 -8.18
C ALA A 30 0.49 -6.45 -9.18
N ALA A 31 1.81 -6.66 -9.29
CA ALA A 31 2.64 -5.97 -10.27
C ALA A 31 2.23 -6.32 -11.71
N ALA A 32 1.94 -7.59 -11.99
CA ALA A 32 1.49 -8.05 -13.29
C ALA A 32 0.09 -7.51 -13.65
N ASP A 33 -0.87 -7.55 -12.73
CA ASP A 33 -2.24 -7.07 -12.96
C ASP A 33 -2.29 -5.56 -13.23
N LEU A 34 -1.43 -4.80 -12.54
CA LEU A 34 -1.29 -3.36 -12.73
C LEU A 34 -0.42 -3.00 -13.94
N ASP A 35 0.32 -3.95 -14.51
CA ASP A 35 1.33 -3.74 -15.56
C ASP A 35 2.42 -2.73 -15.14
N ILE A 36 2.96 -2.90 -13.93
CA ILE A 36 3.99 -2.03 -13.36
C ILE A 36 5.12 -2.82 -12.69
N ARG A 37 6.20 -2.11 -12.34
CA ARG A 37 7.18 -2.62 -11.37
C ARG A 37 6.95 -1.95 -10.02
N LEU A 38 6.62 -2.75 -9.00
CA LEU A 38 6.55 -2.24 -7.64
C LEU A 38 7.94 -1.81 -7.14
N PRO A 39 8.07 -0.61 -6.53
CA PRO A 39 9.32 -0.16 -5.92
C PRO A 39 9.87 -1.16 -4.88
N SER A 40 11.19 -1.26 -4.77
CA SER A 40 11.85 -2.17 -3.82
C SER A 40 11.44 -1.91 -2.38
N ASP A 41 11.31 -0.64 -2.01
CA ASP A 41 11.01 -0.22 -0.64
C ASP A 41 9.55 -0.50 -0.29
N TYR A 42 8.65 -0.33 -1.26
CA TYR A 42 7.25 -0.76 -1.14
C TYR A 42 7.15 -2.27 -0.93
N ARG A 43 7.86 -3.08 -1.73
CA ARG A 43 7.90 -4.54 -1.55
C ARG A 43 8.46 -4.92 -0.17
N ALA A 44 9.53 -4.26 0.27
CA ALA A 44 10.12 -4.51 1.59
C ALA A 44 9.15 -4.22 2.74
N MET A 45 8.39 -3.13 2.64
CA MET A 45 7.34 -2.79 3.60
C MET A 45 6.19 -3.82 3.56
N MET A 46 5.67 -4.12 2.37
CA MET A 46 4.51 -5.00 2.20
C MET A 46 4.77 -6.43 2.71
N ARG A 47 6.01 -6.93 2.59
CA ARG A 47 6.43 -8.21 3.19
C ARG A 47 6.37 -8.25 4.71
N ARG A 48 6.38 -7.08 5.37
CA ARG A 48 6.26 -6.96 6.83
C ARG A 48 4.81 -6.71 7.23
N VAL A 49 4.06 -5.97 6.42
CA VAL A 49 2.67 -5.55 6.68
C VAL A 49 1.90 -5.45 5.36
N ASN A 50 0.88 -6.30 5.15
CA ASN A 50 0.07 -6.32 3.92
C ASN A 50 -1.19 -5.46 4.07
N GLY A 51 -1.07 -4.15 3.87
CA GLY A 51 -2.14 -3.21 4.12
C GLY A 51 -2.26 -2.81 5.60
N GLY A 52 -3.26 -2.00 5.93
CA GLY A 52 -3.47 -1.51 7.28
C GLY A 52 -4.10 -0.13 7.29
N GLU A 53 -4.59 0.29 8.44
CA GLU A 53 -5.14 1.63 8.60
C GLU A 53 -4.74 2.23 9.95
N THR A 54 -4.21 3.44 9.90
CA THR A 54 -3.76 4.14 11.11
C THR A 54 -3.71 5.64 10.88
N GLU A 55 -3.70 6.39 11.99
CA GLU A 55 -3.26 7.78 11.99
C GLU A 55 -1.75 7.79 11.77
N PHE A 56 -1.32 8.38 10.66
CA PHE A 56 0.08 8.45 10.27
C PHE A 56 0.46 9.90 9.96
N GLY A 57 1.23 10.51 10.87
CA GLY A 57 1.39 11.96 10.88
C GLY A 57 0.06 12.67 11.17
N ASP A 58 -0.30 13.65 10.35
CA ASP A 58 -1.55 14.42 10.47
C ASP A 58 -2.71 13.83 9.65
N SER A 59 -2.53 12.64 9.06
CA SER A 59 -3.49 12.05 8.12
C SER A 59 -3.93 10.65 8.56
N TRP A 60 -5.21 10.34 8.31
CA TRP A 60 -5.65 8.94 8.29
C TRP A 60 -5.23 8.29 6.98
N ILE A 61 -4.56 7.15 7.07
CA ILE A 61 -4.13 6.38 5.89
C ILE A 61 -4.65 4.96 6.03
N ARG A 62 -5.38 4.52 5.00
CA ARG A 62 -5.69 3.13 4.71
C ARG A 62 -4.81 2.67 3.55
N LEU A 63 -3.78 1.89 3.85
CA LEU A 63 -2.98 1.17 2.86
C LEU A 63 -3.74 -0.08 2.43
N TRP A 64 -3.87 -0.29 1.12
CA TRP A 64 -4.55 -1.46 0.57
C TRP A 64 -3.66 -2.69 0.58
N ARG A 65 -4.27 -3.87 0.62
CA ARG A 65 -3.52 -5.13 0.47
C ARG A 65 -3.04 -5.27 -0.96
N ALA A 66 -1.94 -6.00 -1.17
CA ALA A 66 -1.38 -6.24 -2.49
C ALA A 66 -2.42 -6.79 -3.48
N GLY A 67 -3.23 -7.77 -3.04
CA GLY A 67 -4.28 -8.39 -3.85
C GLY A 67 -5.44 -7.47 -4.23
N ASP A 68 -5.64 -6.37 -3.49
CA ASP A 68 -6.77 -5.44 -3.72
C ASP A 68 -6.38 -4.28 -4.65
N LEU A 69 -5.08 -4.12 -4.95
CA LEU A 69 -4.57 -2.98 -5.71
C LEU A 69 -5.18 -2.88 -7.11
N ALA A 70 -5.27 -4.01 -7.83
CA ALA A 70 -5.81 -4.03 -9.18
C ALA A 70 -7.31 -3.68 -9.21
N GLU A 71 -8.08 -4.24 -8.28
CA GLU A 71 -9.51 -3.92 -8.13
C GLU A 71 -9.71 -2.44 -7.84
N HIS A 72 -8.99 -1.88 -6.88
CA HIS A 72 -9.12 -0.47 -6.53
C HIS A 72 -8.68 0.45 -7.68
N ASN A 73 -7.52 0.23 -8.30
CA ASN A 73 -7.07 1.06 -9.42
C ASN A 73 -8.02 0.99 -10.63
N GLY A 74 -8.64 -0.17 -10.87
CA GLY A 74 -9.69 -0.34 -11.86
C GLY A 74 -10.97 0.42 -11.50
N GLY A 75 -11.44 0.28 -10.26
CA GLY A 75 -12.65 0.95 -9.75
C GLY A 75 -12.55 2.47 -9.74
N TYR A 76 -11.37 3.03 -9.43
CA TYR A 76 -11.09 4.47 -9.54
C TYR A 76 -10.80 4.92 -10.97
N GLN A 77 -10.75 4.02 -11.95
CA GLN A 77 -10.40 4.31 -13.35
C GLN A 77 -9.08 5.11 -13.45
N VAL A 78 -8.07 4.74 -12.65
CA VAL A 78 -6.83 5.51 -12.49
C VAL A 78 -6.11 5.70 -13.83
N ARG A 79 -6.12 4.68 -14.70
CA ARG A 79 -5.52 4.79 -16.04
C ARG A 79 -6.16 5.88 -16.91
N GLU A 80 -7.43 6.20 -16.71
CA GLU A 80 -8.15 7.23 -17.44
C GLU A 80 -7.98 8.61 -16.79
N PHE A 81 -8.19 8.70 -15.47
CA PHE A 81 -8.25 9.98 -14.76
C PHE A 81 -6.92 10.47 -14.18
N ALA A 82 -5.97 9.56 -13.96
CA ALA A 82 -4.65 9.86 -13.39
C ALA A 82 -3.55 9.00 -14.07
N PRO A 83 -3.35 9.17 -15.40
CA PRO A 83 -2.38 8.37 -16.15
C PRO A 83 -0.97 8.53 -15.59
N GLY A 84 -0.26 7.41 -15.44
CA GLY A 84 1.10 7.37 -14.89
C GLY A 84 1.17 7.17 -13.37
N PHE A 85 0.04 7.21 -12.67
CA PHE A 85 -0.05 6.90 -11.25
C PHE A 85 -0.59 5.49 -11.00
N THR A 86 -0.30 4.96 -9.83
CA THR A 86 -0.91 3.75 -9.28
C THR A 86 -1.23 4.03 -7.83
N TYR A 87 -2.50 3.93 -7.48
CA TYR A 87 -2.93 4.19 -6.12
C TYR A 87 -2.66 2.98 -5.24
N PHE A 88 -2.12 3.22 -4.05
CA PHE A 88 -1.79 2.17 -3.08
C PHE A 88 -2.61 2.28 -1.78
N GLY A 89 -3.35 3.36 -1.60
CA GLY A 89 -4.16 3.57 -0.40
C GLY A 89 -5.08 4.78 -0.52
N SER A 90 -5.84 5.05 0.53
CA SER A 90 -6.74 6.20 0.62
C SER A 90 -6.85 6.73 2.04
N ASN A 91 -7.42 7.92 2.21
CA ASN A 91 -7.82 8.42 3.53
C ASN A 91 -9.21 7.94 3.97
N GLY A 92 -9.87 7.10 3.17
CA GLY A 92 -11.26 6.67 3.40
C GLY A 92 -12.33 7.74 3.12
N GLY A 93 -11.93 8.98 2.78
CA GLY A 93 -12.79 10.14 2.55
C GLY A 93 -12.83 10.65 1.11
N GLY A 94 -12.39 9.84 0.14
CA GLY A 94 -12.41 10.19 -1.29
C GLY A 94 -11.06 10.63 -1.87
N GLU A 95 -10.00 10.68 -1.07
CA GLU A 95 -8.63 10.95 -1.55
C GLU A 95 -7.80 9.66 -1.56
N ALA A 96 -6.98 9.48 -2.60
CA ALA A 96 -6.11 8.34 -2.78
C ALA A 96 -4.63 8.77 -2.79
N TYR A 97 -3.75 7.85 -2.38
CA TYR A 97 -2.30 8.04 -2.35
C TYR A 97 -1.63 7.20 -3.46
N ALA A 98 -0.60 7.76 -4.11
CA ALA A 98 0.09 7.19 -5.28
C ALA A 98 1.62 7.22 -5.13
#